data_AF-A0A7S0EPI6-F1
#
_entry.id   AF-A0A7S0EPI6-F1
#
_cell.length_a   1.000
_cell.length_b   1.000
_cell.length_c   1.000
_cell.angle_alpha   90.00
_cell.angle_beta   90.00
_cell.angle_gamma   90.00
#
_symmetry.space_group_name_H-M   'P 1'
#
loop_
_entity.id
_entity.type
_entity.pdbx_description
1 polymer ?
#
loop_
_entity_poly.entity_id
_entity_poly.type
_entity_poly.pdbx_seq_one_letter_code
_entity_poly.pdbx_strand_id
1 'polypeptide(L)'
;IALHGTSAGGLLVSGFANFHPEAAGAIIAKVPFVDIASTMRDEDLSLTVHEYDEWGDMRDPAVAAYVDSYCPYRNVRRVKYPAVYLTAGLNDTRVGYWEPAKWAAKV
;
A
#
# COMPACT_ATOMS: atom_id res chain seq x y z
N ILE A 1 -7.53 -19.99 -2.68
CA ILE A 1 -8.09 -18.64 -3.01
C ILE A 1 -6.91 -17.71 -3.29
N ALA A 2 -7.00 -16.87 -4.32
CA ALA A 2 -6.02 -15.82 -4.59
C ALA A 2 -6.73 -14.47 -4.65
N LEU A 3 -6.12 -13.43 -4.08
CA LEU A 3 -6.64 -12.06 -4.13
C LEU A 3 -5.83 -11.25 -5.13
N HIS A 4 -6.51 -10.42 -5.91
CA HIS A 4 -5.89 -9.58 -6.93
C HIS A 4 -6.33 -8.13 -6.75
N GLY A 5 -5.34 -7.23 -6.68
CA GLY A 5 -5.54 -5.80 -6.61
C GLY A 5 -4.59 -5.05 -7.53
N THR A 6 -5.03 -3.92 -8.07
CA THR A 6 -4.20 -3.02 -8.90
C THR A 6 -4.30 -1.58 -8.38
N SER A 7 -3.19 -0.84 -8.32
CA SER A 7 -3.17 0.55 -7.83
C SER A 7 -3.76 0.67 -6.41
N ALA A 8 -4.84 1.44 -6.21
CA ALA A 8 -5.59 1.49 -4.95
C ALA A 8 -6.20 0.14 -4.55
N GLY A 9 -6.54 -0.73 -5.51
CA GLY A 9 -6.88 -2.13 -5.19
C GLY A 9 -5.69 -2.91 -4.61
N GLY A 10 -4.47 -2.50 -4.92
CA GLY A 10 -3.23 -3.01 -4.33
C GLY A 10 -3.10 -2.68 -2.84
N LEU A 11 -3.55 -1.49 -2.42
CA LEU A 11 -3.68 -1.11 -1.01
C LEU A 11 -4.56 -2.12 -0.27
N LEU A 12 -5.73 -2.43 -0.83
CA LEU A 12 -6.70 -3.35 -0.24
C LEU A 12 -6.12 -4.75 -0.04
N VAL A 13 -5.58 -5.37 -1.09
CA VAL A 13 -5.12 -6.77 -0.99
C VAL A 13 -3.85 -6.90 -0.14
N SER A 14 -2.98 -5.89 -0.17
CA SER A 14 -1.74 -5.88 0.63
C SER A 14 -2.02 -5.58 2.10
N GLY A 15 -2.95 -4.66 2.39
CA GLY A 15 -3.44 -4.40 3.74
C GLY A 15 -4.16 -5.61 4.32
N PHE A 16 -5.04 -6.25 3.54
CA PHE A 16 -5.70 -7.49 3.94
C PHE A 16 -4.70 -8.59 4.33
N ALA A 17 -3.62 -8.75 3.55
CA ALA A 17 -2.58 -9.75 3.85
C ALA A 17 -1.87 -9.49 5.19
N ASN A 18 -1.82 -8.25 5.67
CA ASN A 18 -1.29 -7.94 7.00
C ASN A 18 -2.23 -8.39 8.12
N PHE A 19 -3.56 -8.34 7.93
CA PHE A 19 -4.53 -8.69 8.96
C PHE A 19 -4.91 -10.18 8.95
N HIS A 20 -5.08 -10.76 7.76
CA HIS A 20 -5.57 -12.13 7.53
C HIS A 20 -4.69 -12.91 6.54
N PRO A 21 -3.39 -13.09 6.83
CA PRO A 21 -2.46 -13.78 5.92
C PRO A 21 -2.86 -15.22 5.60
N GLU A 22 -3.59 -15.89 6.49
CA GLU A 22 -4.06 -17.26 6.35
C GLU A 22 -5.27 -17.43 5.42
N ALA A 23 -5.99 -16.35 5.13
CA ALA A 23 -7.25 -16.39 4.36
C ALA A 23 -7.04 -16.49 2.84
N ALA A 24 -5.81 -16.29 2.35
CA ALA A 24 -5.45 -16.43 0.96
C ALA A 24 -4.24 -17.36 0.79
N GLY A 25 -4.15 -18.04 -0.35
CA GLY A 25 -2.96 -18.81 -0.74
C GLY A 25 -1.97 -17.97 -1.55
N ALA A 26 -2.45 -16.91 -2.21
CA ALA A 26 -1.64 -15.99 -2.98
C ALA A 26 -2.23 -14.56 -3.03
N ILE A 27 -1.35 -13.57 -3.16
CA ILE A 27 -1.67 -12.17 -3.42
C ILE A 27 -1.00 -11.75 -4.73
N ILE A 28 -1.80 -11.18 -5.63
CA ILE A 28 -1.34 -10.54 -6.86
C ILE A 28 -1.59 -9.05 -6.68
N ALA A 29 -0.54 -8.25 -6.47
CA ALA A 29 -0.68 -6.80 -6.30
C ALA A 29 0.08 -6.08 -7.41
N LYS A 30 -0.65 -5.46 -8.33
CA LYS A 30 -0.08 -4.76 -9.49
C LYS A 30 0.03 -3.27 -9.22
N VAL A 31 1.23 -2.71 -9.38
CA VAL A 31 1.54 -1.30 -9.08
C VAL A 31 0.87 -0.83 -7.76
N PRO A 32 1.03 -1.57 -6.66
CA PRO A 32 0.17 -1.40 -5.49
C PRO A 32 0.55 -0.16 -4.67
N PHE A 33 -0.44 0.64 -4.31
CA PHE A 33 -0.28 1.79 -3.41
C PHE A 33 -0.16 1.31 -1.96
N VAL A 34 1.06 1.12 -1.47
CA VAL A 34 1.33 0.37 -0.21
C VAL A 34 1.98 1.22 0.86
N ASP A 35 2.52 2.38 0.52
CA ASP A 35 3.13 3.32 1.46
C ASP A 35 2.34 4.63 1.54
N ILE A 36 1.01 4.52 1.52
CA ILE A 36 0.03 5.62 1.59
C ILE A 36 0.40 6.66 2.66
N ALA A 37 0.83 6.22 3.84
CA ALA A 37 1.19 7.12 4.93
C ALA A 37 2.39 8.03 4.60
N SER A 38 3.39 7.53 3.88
CA SER A 38 4.56 8.32 3.51
C SER A 38 4.26 9.14 2.24
N THR A 39 3.61 8.52 1.25
CA THR A 39 3.24 9.17 -0.03
C THR A 39 2.30 10.36 0.20
N MET A 40 1.26 10.21 1.01
CA MET A 40 0.29 11.30 1.28
C MET A 40 0.85 12.45 2.13
N ARG A 41 2.09 12.35 2.64
CA ARG A 41 2.81 13.44 3.30
C ARG A 41 3.66 14.28 2.34
N ASP A 42 3.90 13.78 1.13
CA ASP A 42 4.78 14.40 0.14
C ASP A 42 3.94 15.14 -0.92
N GLU A 43 3.83 16.46 -0.76
CA GLU A 43 3.07 17.34 -1.65
C GLU A 43 3.75 17.54 -3.02
N ASP A 44 5.03 17.16 -3.18
CA ASP A 44 5.75 17.27 -4.45
C ASP A 44 5.38 16.13 -5.44
N LEU A 45 4.71 15.07 -4.95
CA LEU A 45 4.21 13.98 -5.77
C LEU A 45 2.90 14.38 -6.48
N SER A 46 2.81 14.05 -7.77
CA SER A 46 1.78 14.58 -8.68
C SER A 46 0.33 14.30 -8.27
N LEU A 47 0.06 13.28 -7.46
CA LEU A 47 -1.30 12.91 -7.05
C LEU A 47 -1.64 13.30 -5.61
N THR A 48 -0.67 13.55 -4.73
CA THR A 48 -0.91 13.67 -3.29
C THR A 48 -1.98 14.69 -2.94
N VAL A 49 -1.85 15.92 -3.43
CA VAL A 49 -2.80 17.01 -3.15
C VAL A 49 -4.19 16.71 -3.75
N HIS A 50 -4.24 16.01 -4.88
CA HIS A 50 -5.49 15.63 -5.53
C HIS A 50 -6.23 14.51 -4.79
N GLU A 51 -5.53 13.70 -3.99
CA GLU A 51 -6.10 12.55 -3.30
C GLU A 51 -6.42 12.82 -1.82
N TYR A 52 -6.28 14.06 -1.33
CA TYR A 52 -6.71 14.41 0.03
C TYR A 52 -8.20 14.21 0.27
N ASP A 53 -9.05 14.41 -0.73
CA ASP A 53 -10.49 14.16 -0.60
C ASP A 53 -10.82 12.67 -0.46
N GLU A 54 -9.91 11.77 -0.88
CA GLU A 54 -10.07 10.31 -0.79
C GLU A 54 -9.44 9.75 0.49
N TRP A 55 -8.18 10.06 0.75
CA TRP A 55 -7.41 9.45 1.84
C TRP A 55 -7.27 10.34 3.08
N GLY A 56 -7.56 11.64 2.92
CA GLY A 56 -7.34 12.67 3.93
C GLY A 56 -5.96 13.33 3.86
N ASP A 57 -5.85 14.44 4.57
CA ASP A 57 -4.63 15.23 4.72
C ASP A 57 -3.80 14.75 5.93
N MET A 58 -2.59 14.27 5.69
CA MET A 58 -1.69 13.75 6.74
C MET A 58 -1.19 14.82 7.73
N ARG A 59 -1.47 16.11 7.48
CA ARG A 59 -1.20 17.19 8.44
C ARG A 59 -2.19 17.19 9.60
N ASP A 60 -3.38 16.60 9.43
CA ASP A 60 -4.29 16.30 10.52
C ASP A 60 -3.79 15.03 11.27
N PRO A 61 -3.42 15.14 12.57
CA PRO A 61 -2.95 14.00 13.35
C PRO A 61 -3.96 12.84 13.45
N ALA A 62 -5.27 13.13 13.42
CA ALA A 62 -6.31 12.10 13.47
C ALA A 62 -6.37 11.31 12.16
N VAL A 63 -6.27 12.01 11.02
CA VAL A 63 -6.17 11.38 9.70
C VAL A 63 -4.88 10.56 9.60
N ALA A 64 -3.75 11.12 10.00
CA ALA A 64 -2.46 10.45 9.98
C ALA A 64 -2.49 9.15 10.80
N ALA A 65 -3.05 9.19 12.02
CA ALA A 65 -3.19 8.02 12.87
C ALA A 65 -4.13 6.96 12.24
N TYR A 66 -5.23 7.39 11.61
CA TYR A 66 -6.15 6.50 10.93
C TYR A 66 -5.49 5.81 9.73
N VAL A 67 -4.79 6.55 8.88
CA VAL A 67 -4.06 5.99 7.73
C VAL A 67 -2.92 5.08 8.16
N ASP A 68 -2.21 5.43 9.23
CA ASP A 68 -1.18 4.57 9.80
C ASP A 68 -1.73 3.23 10.30
N SER A 69 -3.00 3.17 10.74
CA SER A 69 -3.62 1.93 11.24
C SER A 69 -3.82 0.86 10.17
N TYR A 70 -3.92 1.24 8.89
CA TYR A 70 -4.15 0.29 7.79
C TYR A 70 -3.07 0.31 6.69
N CYS A 71 -2.15 1.28 6.72
CA CYS A 71 -1.06 1.41 5.74
C CYS A 71 -0.28 0.07 5.58
N PRO A 72 -0.27 -0.56 4.39
CA PRO A 72 0.32 -1.88 4.21
C PRO A 72 1.81 -1.92 4.58
N TYR A 73 2.58 -0.90 4.22
CA TYR A 73 4.02 -0.83 4.48
C TYR A 73 4.37 -0.66 5.97
N ARG A 74 3.52 0.03 6.73
CA ARG A 74 3.72 0.24 8.17
C ARG A 74 3.27 -0.96 9.00
N ASN A 75 2.27 -1.70 8.53
CA ASN A 75 1.66 -2.80 9.27
C ASN A 75 2.17 -4.19 8.88
N VAL A 76 3.35 -4.29 8.24
CA VAL A 76 3.98 -5.61 8.00
C VAL A 76 4.34 -6.26 9.33
N ARG A 77 3.97 -7.53 9.49
CA ARG A 77 4.19 -8.30 10.73
C ARG A 77 5.11 -9.50 10.48
N ARG A 78 5.74 -10.02 11.54
CA ARG A 78 6.53 -11.25 11.46
C ARG A 78 5.62 -12.49 11.47
N VAL A 79 4.98 -12.75 10.34
CA VAL A 79 4.06 -13.88 10.11
C VAL A 79 4.38 -14.55 8.78
N LYS A 80 3.80 -15.72 8.51
CA LYS A 80 3.91 -16.35 7.19
C LYS A 80 2.91 -15.71 6.23
N TYR A 81 3.40 -14.88 5.31
CA TYR A 81 2.58 -14.35 4.22
C TYR A 81 2.21 -15.43 3.19
N PRO A 82 1.08 -15.26 2.48
CA PRO A 82 0.79 -16.05 1.29
C PRO A 82 1.82 -15.81 0.19
N ALA A 83 1.81 -16.61 -0.88
CA ALA A 83 2.69 -16.36 -2.02
C ALA A 83 2.37 -14.99 -2.63
N VAL A 84 3.37 -14.13 -2.80
CA VAL A 84 3.17 -12.75 -3.30
C VAL A 84 3.77 -12.60 -4.69
N TYR A 85 2.98 -12.05 -5.61
CA TYR A 85 3.44 -11.55 -6.90
C TYR A 85 3.17 -10.05 -6.99
N LEU A 86 4.23 -9.28 -7.26
CA LEU A 86 4.21 -7.82 -7.35
C LEU A 86 4.61 -7.34 -8.73
N THR A 87 3.98 -6.28 -9.21
CA THR A 87 4.49 -5.51 -10.35
C THR A 87 4.70 -4.06 -9.96
N ALA A 88 5.66 -3.40 -10.59
CA ALA A 88 5.94 -1.98 -10.46
C ALA A 88 6.33 -1.43 -11.84
N GLY A 89 6.19 -0.12 -12.04
CA GLY A 89 6.70 0.58 -13.24
C GLY A 89 7.75 1.59 -12.84
N LEU A 90 8.95 1.53 -13.43
CA LEU A 90 10.05 2.46 -13.11
C LEU A 90 9.66 3.92 -13.34
N ASN A 91 8.86 4.17 -14.38
CA ASN A 91 8.37 5.50 -14.78
C ASN A 91 6.87 5.69 -14.47
N ASP A 92 6.31 4.91 -13.54
CA ASP A 92 4.92 5.08 -13.12
C ASP A 92 4.80 6.37 -12.30
N THR A 93 3.99 7.33 -12.77
CA THR A 93 3.78 8.64 -12.14
C THR A 93 2.62 8.63 -11.15
N ARG A 94 1.92 7.50 -10.99
CA ARG A 94 0.77 7.36 -10.10
C ARG A 94 1.14 6.66 -8.81
N VAL A 95 1.91 5.57 -8.90
CA VAL A 95 2.43 4.83 -7.75
C VAL A 95 3.93 4.71 -7.92
N GLY A 96 4.70 5.37 -7.06
CA GLY A 96 6.16 5.35 -7.15
C GLY A 96 6.69 3.93 -7.05
N TYR A 97 7.61 3.54 -7.95
CA TYR A 97 8.15 2.17 -7.99
C TYR A 97 8.76 1.72 -6.66
N TRP A 98 9.22 2.67 -5.84
CA TRP A 98 9.79 2.41 -4.52
C TRP A 98 8.77 1.85 -3.54
N GLU A 99 7.47 2.13 -3.70
CA GLU A 99 6.43 1.63 -2.80
C GLU A 99 6.37 0.09 -2.80
N PRO A 100 6.08 -0.58 -3.94
CA PRO A 100 6.12 -2.04 -3.99
C PRO A 100 7.50 -2.62 -3.70
N ALA A 101 8.59 -1.94 -4.08
CA ALA A 101 9.94 -2.42 -3.80
C ALA A 101 10.24 -2.45 -2.29
N LYS A 102 9.89 -1.40 -1.56
CA LYS A 102 10.04 -1.31 -0.11
C LYS A 102 9.15 -2.34 0.60
N TRP A 103 7.92 -2.53 0.14
CA TRP A 103 7.01 -3.51 0.73
C TRP A 103 7.50 -4.94 0.49
N ALA A 104 7.94 -5.27 -0.73
CA ALA A 104 8.55 -6.56 -1.08
C ALA A 104 9.73 -6.92 -0.18
N ALA A 105 10.55 -5.93 0.19
CA ALA A 105 11.70 -6.14 1.08
C ALA A 105 11.32 -6.45 2.53
N LYS A 106 10.07 -6.19 2.94
CA LYS A 106 9.58 -6.41 4.31
C LYS A 106 8.76 -7.70 4.49
N VAL A 107 8.08 -8.18 3.44
CA VAL A 107 7.15 -9.33 3.49
C VAL A 107 7.80 -10.67 3.23
#